data_AF-A0A925JX94-F1
#
_entry.id   AF-A0A925JX94-F1
#
_cell.length_a   1.000
_cell.length_b   1.000
_cell.length_c   1.000
_cell.angle_alpha   90.00
_cell.angle_beta   90.00
_cell.angle_gamma   90.00
#
_symmetry.space_group_name_H-M   'P 1'
#
loop_
_entity.id
_entity.type
_entity.pdbx_description
1 polymer ?
#
loop_
_entity_poly.entity_id
_entity_poly.type
_entity_poly.pdbx_seq_one_letter_code
_entity_poly.pdbx_strand_id
1 'polypeptide(L)'
;MDNLTHSLVGLVAAKAGLERTTPYATAVCVIAANLPDADIVTLVKGSSTYLANHRGITHSIVGTLALGLLLPVLVFACERMLARWRGRPPRARLGGLMVCSLALIATHPLLDWTNSYGVRPFLPWDGSWIYGDILFVIDPWLWLTLGGACFLLTARSARRIVVWSLLALLLTLLLFFLGRRFGDGVPLASFALWLAGLAAIFALHRRGAATRFGPKIAALALALVVTYCGALMLVQARARERAEVFARSMAAERVERLKRVAATPAFADPLKWRCLAETDRSTLRFDMPLGKSSLEDLSNVASFKKPEGEAARIVVRASANEHARVLLDFARFPVMRVGRNPNGETVVQFADLRFTPPGERGSFSLEVPVPTSP
;
A
#
# COMPACT_ATOMS: atom_id res chain seq x y z
N MET A 1 -0.74 1.28 2.40
CA MET A 1 0.68 1.27 2.75
C MET A 1 0.84 0.38 3.96
N ASP A 2 2.04 -0.12 4.23
CA ASP A 2 2.27 -0.94 5.41
C ASP A 2 2.14 -0.14 6.73
N ASN A 3 1.70 -0.81 7.80
CA ASN A 3 1.48 -0.19 9.11
C ASN A 3 2.74 0.39 9.77
N LEU A 4 3.93 -0.09 9.37
CA LEU A 4 5.17 0.52 9.85
C LEU A 4 5.33 1.92 9.25
N THR A 5 5.12 2.09 7.94
CA THR A 5 5.13 3.41 7.28
C THR A 5 4.16 4.37 7.95
N HIS A 6 2.90 3.95 8.19
CA HIS A 6 1.89 4.76 8.87
C HIS A 6 2.31 5.18 10.29
N SER A 7 2.86 4.24 11.05
CA SER A 7 3.40 4.51 12.39
C SER A 7 4.57 5.50 12.36
N LEU A 8 5.45 5.39 11.36
CA LEU A 8 6.56 6.31 11.16
C LEU A 8 6.08 7.72 10.79
N VAL A 9 5.07 7.85 9.93
CA VAL A 9 4.43 9.15 9.63
C VAL A 9 3.87 9.79 10.91
N GLY A 10 3.11 9.02 11.70
CA GLY A 10 2.58 9.48 12.99
C GLY A 10 3.68 9.97 13.95
N LEU A 11 4.78 9.23 14.06
CA LEU A 11 5.89 9.60 14.93
C LEU A 11 6.68 10.81 14.41
N VAL A 12 6.93 10.89 13.10
CA VAL A 12 7.61 12.05 12.50
C VAL A 12 6.76 13.31 12.65
N ALA A 13 5.45 13.24 12.39
CA ALA A 13 4.54 14.37 12.58
C ALA A 13 4.48 14.84 14.04
N ALA A 14 4.46 13.91 14.99
CA ALA A 14 4.58 14.22 16.41
C ALA A 14 5.88 15.01 16.69
N LYS A 15 7.02 14.54 16.17
CA LYS A 15 8.32 15.18 16.34
C LYS A 15 8.52 16.48 15.56
N ALA A 16 7.71 16.73 14.53
CA ALA A 16 7.68 18.00 13.81
C ALA A 16 7.05 19.13 14.66
N GLY A 17 6.29 18.80 15.70
CA GLY A 17 5.77 19.78 16.65
C GLY A 17 4.43 19.42 17.28
N LEU A 18 3.69 18.46 16.69
CA LEU A 18 2.36 18.07 17.20
C LEU A 18 2.42 17.52 18.62
N GLU A 19 3.54 16.94 19.05
CA GLU A 19 3.69 16.43 20.42
C GLU A 19 3.61 17.51 21.50
N ARG A 20 3.73 18.79 21.13
CA ARG A 20 3.66 19.95 22.04
C ARG A 20 2.23 20.41 22.32
N THR A 21 1.25 19.94 21.56
CA THR A 21 -0.14 20.42 21.64
C THR A 21 -0.85 19.95 22.92
N THR A 22 -0.57 18.73 23.37
CA THR A 22 -1.17 18.11 24.56
C THR A 22 -0.32 16.93 25.04
N PRO A 23 -0.36 16.59 26.34
CA PRO A 23 0.02 15.25 26.78
C PRO A 23 -0.66 14.16 25.94
N TYR A 24 0.05 13.05 25.71
CA TYR A 24 -0.38 11.91 24.88
C TYR A 24 -0.44 12.15 23.37
N ALA A 25 -0.11 13.35 22.88
CA ALA A 25 -0.13 13.69 21.46
C ALA A 25 0.64 12.71 20.57
N THR A 26 1.86 12.30 20.95
CA THR A 26 2.64 11.32 20.17
C THR A 26 1.91 9.99 20.00
N ALA A 27 1.27 9.49 21.07
CA ALA A 27 0.51 8.24 21.02
C ALA A 27 -0.72 8.39 20.12
N VAL A 28 -1.45 9.50 20.24
CA VAL A 28 -2.59 9.78 19.37
C VAL A 28 -2.16 9.91 17.91
N CYS A 29 -1.04 10.56 17.60
CA CYS A 29 -0.54 10.67 16.23
C CYS A 29 -0.27 9.29 15.61
N VAL A 30 0.40 8.39 16.36
CA VAL A 30 0.71 7.03 15.88
C VAL A 30 -0.55 6.17 15.76
N ILE A 31 -1.46 6.22 16.75
CA ILE A 31 -2.71 5.44 16.72
C ILE A 31 -3.63 5.94 15.61
N ALA A 32 -3.84 7.25 15.50
CA ALA A 32 -4.68 7.85 14.46
C ALA A 32 -4.17 7.48 13.05
N ALA A 33 -2.85 7.52 12.84
CA ALA A 33 -2.25 7.14 11.57
C ALA A 33 -2.46 5.68 11.19
N ASN A 34 -2.88 4.79 12.10
CA ASN A 34 -3.16 3.38 11.81
C ASN A 34 -4.65 3.00 12.00
N LEU A 35 -5.46 3.90 12.53
CA LEU A 35 -6.82 3.58 12.96
C LEU A 35 -7.75 3.08 11.84
N PRO A 36 -7.64 3.55 10.58
CA PRO A 36 -8.47 3.02 9.48
C PRO A 36 -8.29 1.50 9.25
N ASP A 37 -7.11 0.96 9.52
CA ASP A 37 -6.78 -0.47 9.43
C ASP A 37 -7.29 -1.30 10.62
N ALA A 38 -8.05 -0.70 11.55
CA ALA A 38 -8.83 -1.46 12.52
C ALA A 38 -9.89 -2.38 11.86
N ASP A 39 -10.14 -2.20 10.56
CA ASP A 39 -10.94 -3.12 9.74
C ASP A 39 -10.37 -4.56 9.68
N ILE A 40 -9.11 -4.77 10.07
CA ILE A 40 -8.52 -6.11 10.26
C ILE A 40 -9.31 -6.99 11.23
N VAL A 41 -10.11 -6.42 12.13
CA VAL A 41 -11.02 -7.18 13.01
C VAL A 41 -12.00 -8.05 12.21
N THR A 42 -12.32 -7.66 10.97
CA THR A 42 -13.21 -8.43 10.08
C THR A 42 -12.58 -9.74 9.61
N LEU A 43 -11.25 -9.91 9.73
CA LEU A 43 -10.54 -11.15 9.45
C LEU A 43 -10.99 -12.32 10.34
N VAL A 44 -11.52 -12.05 11.53
CA VAL A 44 -12.11 -13.08 12.41
C VAL A 44 -13.27 -13.81 11.73
N LYS A 45 -13.94 -13.16 10.76
CA LYS A 45 -15.00 -13.75 9.92
C LYS A 45 -14.47 -14.32 8.59
N GLY A 46 -13.16 -14.53 8.48
CA GLY A 46 -12.50 -15.10 7.30
C GLY A 46 -11.94 -14.07 6.32
N SER A 47 -11.00 -14.53 5.48
CA SER A 47 -10.25 -13.68 4.54
C SER A 47 -11.13 -13.01 3.48
N SER A 48 -12.22 -13.64 3.06
CA SER A 48 -13.18 -13.04 2.13
C SER A 48 -13.91 -11.85 2.76
N THR A 49 -14.35 -11.99 4.01
CA THR A 49 -15.01 -10.89 4.74
C THR A 49 -14.04 -9.73 4.95
N TYR A 50 -12.77 -10.04 5.25
CA TYR A 50 -11.72 -9.04 5.29
C TYR A 50 -11.55 -8.33 3.95
N LEU A 51 -11.40 -9.05 2.84
CA LEU A 51 -11.24 -8.43 1.53
C LEU A 51 -12.42 -7.52 1.15
N ALA A 52 -13.65 -7.89 1.51
CA ALA A 52 -14.84 -7.08 1.26
C ALA A 52 -14.84 -5.75 2.04
N ASN A 53 -14.40 -5.80 3.30
CA ASN A 53 -14.45 -4.65 4.22
C ASN A 53 -13.17 -3.83 4.26
N HIS A 54 -12.03 -4.43 3.89
CA HIS A 54 -10.74 -3.78 3.89
C HIS A 54 -10.75 -2.60 2.93
N ARG A 55 -10.28 -1.45 3.40
CA ARG A 55 -10.38 -0.17 2.67
C ARG A 55 -11.81 0.19 2.27
N GLY A 56 -12.76 -0.27 3.07
CA GLY A 56 -14.17 0.07 2.99
C GLY A 56 -14.46 1.36 3.77
N ILE A 57 -15.51 1.32 4.60
CA ILE A 57 -16.01 2.53 5.26
C ILE A 57 -14.97 3.22 6.14
N THR A 58 -14.06 2.48 6.79
CA THR A 58 -13.01 3.05 7.67
C THR A 58 -12.03 3.96 6.93
N HIS A 59 -11.88 3.76 5.62
CA HIS A 59 -11.01 4.53 4.74
C HIS A 59 -11.76 5.58 3.91
N SER A 60 -13.09 5.64 4.02
CA SER A 60 -13.89 6.70 3.42
C SER A 60 -13.68 8.03 4.14
N ILE A 61 -14.04 9.14 3.50
CA ILE A 61 -13.98 10.47 4.12
C ILE A 61 -14.81 10.49 5.41
N VAL A 62 -16.03 9.92 5.37
CA VAL A 62 -16.93 9.89 6.52
C VAL A 62 -16.37 9.01 7.65
N GLY A 63 -15.92 7.80 7.32
CA GLY A 63 -15.38 6.90 8.34
C GLY A 63 -14.08 7.40 8.94
N THR A 64 -13.20 7.97 8.13
CA THR A 64 -11.96 8.61 8.58
C THR A 64 -12.25 9.78 9.51
N LEU A 65 -13.22 10.64 9.17
CA LEU A 65 -13.65 11.73 10.07
C LEU A 65 -14.27 11.21 11.37
N ALA A 66 -15.16 10.22 11.28
CA ALA A 66 -15.81 9.62 12.45
C ALA A 66 -14.80 9.01 13.41
N LEU A 67 -13.85 8.21 12.90
CA LEU A 67 -12.76 7.62 13.68
C LEU A 67 -11.83 8.72 14.25
N GLY A 68 -11.59 9.77 13.47
CA GLY A 68 -10.73 10.91 13.83
C GLY A 68 -11.29 11.72 14.99
N LEU A 69 -12.61 11.82 15.08
CA LEU A 69 -13.32 12.46 16.20
C LEU A 69 -13.51 11.52 17.39
N LEU A 70 -13.73 10.23 17.15
CA LEU A 70 -13.95 9.24 18.20
C LEU A 70 -12.70 9.01 19.05
N LEU A 71 -11.54 8.79 18.42
CA LEU A 71 -10.27 8.53 19.12
C LEU A 71 -9.93 9.56 20.21
N PRO A 72 -9.90 10.89 19.94
CA PRO A 72 -9.54 11.88 20.95
C PRO A 72 -10.57 11.95 22.09
N VAL A 73 -11.86 11.73 21.81
CA VAL A 73 -12.89 11.66 22.86
C VAL A 73 -12.64 10.46 23.78
N LEU A 74 -12.35 9.29 23.23
CA LEU A 74 -12.05 8.08 24.01
C LEU A 74 -10.79 8.27 24.85
N VAL A 75 -9.69 8.74 24.25
CA VAL A 75 -8.43 8.99 24.96
C VAL A 75 -8.62 9.99 26.09
N PHE A 76 -9.40 11.05 25.85
CA PHE A 76 -9.69 12.08 26.85
C PHE A 76 -10.56 11.56 28.00
N ALA A 77 -11.59 10.76 27.71
CA ALA A 77 -12.42 10.13 28.72
C ALA A 77 -11.62 9.14 29.58
N CYS A 78 -10.84 8.25 28.94
CA CYS A 78 -9.96 7.30 29.60
C CYS A 78 -8.92 7.99 30.49
N GLU A 79 -8.30 9.09 30.02
CA GLU A 79 -7.32 9.84 30.81
C GLU A 79 -7.95 10.42 32.08
N ARG A 80 -9.18 10.93 31.99
CA ARG A 80 -9.91 11.48 33.15
C ARG A 80 -10.34 10.43 34.14
N MET A 81 -10.84 9.28 33.65
CA MET A 81 -11.16 8.15 34.51
C MET A 81 -9.91 7.67 35.24
N LEU A 82 -8.79 7.52 34.53
CA LEU A 82 -7.52 7.11 35.11
C LEU A 82 -6.96 8.15 36.09
N ALA A 83 -7.12 9.44 35.79
CA ALA A 83 -6.70 10.53 36.67
C ALA A 83 -7.49 10.52 37.99
N ARG A 84 -8.82 10.34 37.92
CA ARG A 84 -9.68 10.16 39.10
C ARG A 84 -9.28 8.95 39.92
N TRP A 85 -9.12 7.79 39.29
CA TRP A 85 -8.75 6.55 39.98
C TRP A 85 -7.37 6.64 40.65
N ARG A 86 -6.43 7.39 40.06
CA ARG A 86 -5.09 7.61 40.62
C ARG A 86 -4.96 8.86 41.52
N GLY A 87 -6.06 9.54 41.83
CA GLY A 87 -6.05 10.73 42.69
C GLY A 87 -5.19 11.89 42.16
N ARG A 88 -5.06 12.05 40.84
CA ARG A 88 -4.24 13.10 40.20
C ARG A 88 -5.08 14.03 39.32
N PRO A 89 -4.65 15.27 39.07
CA PRO A 89 -5.34 16.14 38.11
C PRO A 89 -5.24 15.57 36.68
N PRO A 90 -6.30 15.74 35.86
CA PRO A 90 -6.27 15.38 34.44
C PRO A 90 -5.31 16.29 33.67
N ARG A 91 -4.66 15.72 32.66
CA ARG A 91 -3.58 16.41 31.90
C ARG A 91 -3.91 16.58 30.43
N ALA A 92 -4.72 15.70 29.86
CA ALA A 92 -5.04 15.74 28.43
C ALA A 92 -5.88 16.96 28.08
N ARG A 93 -5.56 17.61 26.95
CA ARG A 93 -6.33 18.72 26.39
C ARG A 93 -7.04 18.23 25.14
N LEU A 94 -8.37 18.17 25.18
CA LEU A 94 -9.17 17.62 24.08
C LEU A 94 -8.87 18.29 22.73
N GLY A 95 -8.76 19.63 22.70
CA GLY A 95 -8.43 20.36 21.47
C GLY A 95 -7.08 19.94 20.85
N GLY A 96 -6.05 19.72 21.68
CA GLY A 96 -4.76 19.20 21.20
C GLY A 96 -4.87 17.77 20.66
N LEU A 97 -5.63 16.91 21.34
CA LEU A 97 -5.87 15.54 20.87
C LEU A 97 -6.64 15.53 19.54
N MET A 98 -7.62 16.41 19.39
CA MET A 98 -8.40 16.59 18.15
C MET A 98 -7.52 17.02 16.99
N VAL A 99 -6.65 18.02 17.18
CA VAL A 99 -5.69 18.47 16.15
C VAL A 99 -4.77 17.31 15.74
N CYS A 100 -4.19 16.58 16.70
CA CYS A 100 -3.34 15.43 16.40
C CYS A 100 -4.09 14.33 15.64
N SER A 101 -5.29 13.96 16.11
CA SER A 101 -6.06 12.86 15.54
C SER A 101 -6.54 13.19 14.12
N LEU A 102 -7.17 14.35 13.91
CA LEU A 102 -7.71 14.74 12.61
C LEU A 102 -6.60 14.94 11.57
N ALA A 103 -5.44 15.49 11.98
CA ALA A 103 -4.30 15.64 11.07
C ALA A 103 -3.72 14.28 10.64
N LEU A 104 -3.57 13.32 11.55
CA LEU A 104 -2.90 12.04 11.26
C LEU A 104 -3.82 10.95 10.72
N ILE A 105 -5.10 10.97 11.07
CA ILE A 105 -6.00 9.94 10.54
C ILE A 105 -6.19 10.08 9.03
N ALA A 106 -6.18 11.32 8.51
CA ALA A 106 -6.28 11.59 7.09
C ALA A 106 -5.05 11.12 6.30
N THR A 107 -3.86 11.06 6.93
CA THR A 107 -2.65 10.62 6.20
C THR A 107 -2.74 9.16 5.77
N HIS A 108 -3.50 8.34 6.48
CA HIS A 108 -3.63 6.92 6.19
C HIS A 108 -4.34 6.66 4.85
N PRO A 109 -5.62 7.04 4.63
CA PRO A 109 -6.29 6.85 3.33
C PRO A 109 -5.61 7.63 2.21
N LEU A 110 -4.95 8.77 2.50
CA LEU A 110 -4.17 9.51 1.50
C LEU A 110 -2.97 8.70 0.99
N LEU A 111 -2.19 8.11 1.88
CA LEU A 111 -1.09 7.21 1.49
C LEU A 111 -1.63 5.90 0.90
N ASP A 112 -2.77 5.42 1.36
CA ASP A 112 -3.37 4.21 0.82
C ASP A 112 -3.95 4.41 -0.59
N TRP A 113 -4.40 5.62 -0.91
CA TRP A 113 -4.77 6.01 -2.27
C TRP A 113 -3.58 5.95 -3.23
N THR A 114 -2.38 6.32 -2.80
CA THR A 114 -1.20 6.38 -3.67
C THR A 114 -0.73 5.03 -4.22
N ASN A 115 -1.26 3.90 -3.73
CA ASN A 115 -0.82 2.57 -4.18
C ASN A 115 -1.79 1.94 -5.21
N SER A 116 -1.45 0.74 -5.65
CA SER A 116 -2.23 0.00 -6.65
C SER A 116 -3.43 -0.77 -6.11
N TYR A 117 -3.64 -0.81 -4.79
CA TYR A 117 -4.84 -1.41 -4.16
C TYR A 117 -6.02 -0.44 -4.19
N GLY A 118 -5.76 0.88 -4.12
CA GLY A 118 -6.78 1.93 -4.17
C GLY A 118 -7.59 2.08 -2.89
N VAL A 119 -8.50 3.05 -2.89
CA VAL A 119 -9.44 3.37 -1.79
C VAL A 119 -10.82 3.75 -2.34
N ARG A 120 -11.84 3.74 -1.47
CA ARG A 120 -13.23 4.11 -1.79
C ARG A 120 -13.66 5.33 -0.95
N PRO A 121 -13.23 6.56 -1.31
CA PRO A 121 -13.35 7.73 -0.44
C PRO A 121 -14.80 8.18 -0.23
N PHE A 122 -15.69 7.85 -1.16
CA PHE A 122 -17.07 8.32 -1.21
C PHE A 122 -18.11 7.32 -0.66
N LEU A 123 -17.67 6.24 -0.02
CA LEU A 123 -18.59 5.37 0.71
C LEU A 123 -19.31 6.16 1.83
N PRO A 124 -20.59 5.85 2.11
CA PRO A 124 -21.39 4.76 1.54
C PRO A 124 -22.15 5.11 0.24
N TRP A 125 -21.99 6.32 -0.30
CA TRP A 125 -22.78 6.78 -1.44
C TRP A 125 -22.26 6.27 -2.79
N ASP A 126 -20.94 6.17 -2.94
CA ASP A 126 -20.29 5.65 -4.15
C ASP A 126 -19.19 4.65 -3.77
N GLY A 127 -19.30 3.44 -4.32
CA GLY A 127 -18.37 2.33 -4.11
C GLY A 127 -17.18 2.32 -5.05
N SER A 128 -17.04 3.32 -5.94
CA SER A 128 -15.98 3.39 -6.93
C SER A 128 -14.59 3.41 -6.30
N TRP A 129 -13.72 2.52 -6.77
CA TRP A 129 -12.32 2.48 -6.39
C TRP A 129 -11.50 3.55 -7.12
N ILE A 130 -10.64 4.23 -6.37
CA ILE A 130 -9.70 5.23 -6.90
C ILE A 130 -8.28 4.80 -6.57
N TYR A 131 -7.39 4.87 -7.58
CA TYR A 131 -6.01 4.39 -7.50
C TYR A 131 -5.04 5.50 -7.90
N GLY A 132 -4.00 5.72 -7.11
CA GLY A 132 -2.88 6.58 -7.45
C GLY A 132 -1.82 5.83 -8.25
N ASP A 133 -1.60 4.54 -7.96
CA ASP A 133 -0.59 3.67 -8.58
C ASP A 133 0.84 4.29 -8.61
N ILE A 134 1.27 5.03 -7.59
CA ILE A 134 2.64 5.61 -7.53
C ILE A 134 3.55 4.94 -6.49
N LEU A 135 3.02 4.53 -5.34
CA LEU A 135 3.79 3.91 -4.26
C LEU A 135 3.54 2.40 -4.19
N PHE A 136 4.61 1.64 -4.02
CA PHE A 136 4.47 0.23 -3.67
C PHE A 136 4.03 0.12 -2.21
N VAL A 137 3.17 -0.86 -1.88
CA VAL A 137 2.58 -0.97 -0.52
C VAL A 137 3.64 -1.03 0.59
N ILE A 138 4.79 -1.62 0.27
CA ILE A 138 5.99 -1.74 1.11
C ILE A 138 7.11 -0.95 0.44
N ASP A 139 7.31 0.30 0.85
CA ASP A 139 8.26 1.21 0.20
C ASP A 139 9.53 1.42 1.06
N PRO A 140 10.70 0.89 0.64
CA PRO A 140 11.92 1.03 1.42
C PRO A 140 12.43 2.47 1.48
N TRP A 141 12.10 3.33 0.52
CA TRP A 141 12.58 4.71 0.52
C TRP A 141 11.84 5.56 1.55
N LEU A 142 10.56 5.26 1.78
CA LEU A 142 9.78 5.82 2.89
C LEU A 142 10.29 5.31 4.24
N TRP A 143 10.59 4.01 4.36
CA TRP A 143 11.20 3.47 5.58
C TRP A 143 12.54 4.13 5.92
N LEU A 144 13.41 4.30 4.93
CA LEU A 144 14.71 4.92 5.12
C LEU A 144 14.57 6.39 5.55
N THR A 145 13.69 7.14 4.89
CA THR A 145 13.48 8.57 5.14
C THR A 145 12.82 8.83 6.49
N LEU A 146 11.66 8.22 6.73
CA LEU A 146 10.89 8.43 7.96
C LEU A 146 11.51 7.70 9.15
N GLY A 147 11.98 6.46 8.95
CA GLY A 147 12.71 5.68 9.95
C GLY A 147 14.02 6.34 10.34
N GLY A 148 14.76 6.89 9.37
CA GLY A 148 15.98 7.66 9.63
C GLY A 148 15.73 8.91 10.47
N ALA A 149 14.68 9.67 10.16
CA ALA A 149 14.28 10.83 10.96
C ALA A 149 13.89 10.43 12.39
N CYS A 150 13.10 9.36 12.55
CA CYS A 150 12.73 8.82 13.85
C CYS A 150 13.95 8.34 14.66
N PHE A 151 14.88 7.63 14.02
CA PHE A 151 16.14 7.20 14.65
C PHE A 151 16.93 8.41 15.17
N LEU A 152 17.20 9.39 14.30
CA LEU A 152 17.96 10.59 14.66
C LEU A 152 17.34 11.30 15.87
N LEU A 153 16.01 11.44 15.89
CA LEU A 153 15.31 12.21 16.91
C LEU A 153 15.12 11.45 18.23
N THR A 154 14.99 10.11 18.19
CA THR A 154 14.56 9.31 19.35
C THR A 154 15.66 8.45 19.97
N ALA A 155 16.70 8.08 19.22
CA ALA A 155 17.77 7.16 19.65
C ALA A 155 18.80 7.84 20.56
N ARG A 156 18.37 8.35 21.72
CA ARG A 156 19.22 9.13 22.66
C ARG A 156 19.97 8.28 23.69
N SER A 157 19.74 6.96 23.71
CA SER A 157 20.39 6.03 24.67
C SER A 157 20.86 4.77 23.96
N ALA A 158 21.87 4.10 24.52
CA ALA A 158 22.43 2.86 23.96
C ALA A 158 21.33 1.81 23.68
N ARG A 159 20.39 1.62 24.62
CA ARG A 159 19.25 0.72 24.44
C ARG A 159 18.40 1.07 23.21
N ARG A 160 18.08 2.35 23.01
CA ARG A 160 17.29 2.79 21.85
C ARG A 160 18.07 2.65 20.55
N ILE A 161 19.37 2.92 20.57
CA ILE A 161 20.24 2.70 19.42
C ILE A 161 20.19 1.22 19.02
N VAL A 162 20.35 0.29 19.97
CA VAL A 162 20.24 -1.16 19.71
C VAL A 162 18.88 -1.53 19.11
N VAL A 163 17.78 -1.05 19.68
CA VAL A 163 16.43 -1.32 19.16
C VAL A 163 16.28 -0.85 17.70
N TRP A 164 16.73 0.36 17.39
CA TRP A 164 16.69 0.87 16.02
C TRP A 164 17.63 0.13 15.08
N SER A 165 18.80 -0.29 15.54
CA SER A 165 19.73 -1.12 14.74
C SER A 165 19.13 -2.49 14.42
N LEU A 166 18.45 -3.12 15.38
CA LEU A 166 17.73 -4.38 15.15
C LEU A 166 16.57 -4.20 14.17
N LEU A 167 15.83 -3.08 14.27
CA LEU A 167 14.79 -2.75 13.30
C LEU A 167 15.40 -2.55 11.90
N ALA A 168 16.48 -1.78 11.77
CA ALA A 168 17.16 -1.57 10.48
C ALA A 168 17.68 -2.89 9.87
N LEU A 169 18.21 -3.79 10.70
CA LEU A 169 18.61 -5.13 10.27
C LEU A 169 17.40 -5.92 9.77
N LEU A 170 16.30 -5.96 10.53
CA LEU A 170 15.06 -6.63 10.13
C LEU A 170 14.53 -6.09 8.79
N LEU A 171 14.48 -4.77 8.61
CA LEU A 171 14.03 -4.14 7.36
C LEU A 171 14.97 -4.44 6.18
N THR A 172 16.27 -4.54 6.44
CA THR A 172 17.26 -4.93 5.41
C THR A 172 17.05 -6.38 4.97
N LEU A 173 16.81 -7.30 5.92
CA LEU A 173 16.48 -8.69 5.62
C LEU A 173 15.15 -8.78 4.86
N LEU A 174 14.14 -8.05 5.31
CA LEU A 174 12.83 -8.00 4.67
C LEU A 174 12.94 -7.48 3.23
N LEU A 175 13.69 -6.39 3.01
CA LEU A 175 13.97 -5.86 1.67
C LEU A 175 14.56 -6.92 0.75
N PHE A 176 15.55 -7.68 1.22
CA PHE A 176 16.17 -8.75 0.46
C PHE A 176 15.21 -9.89 0.12
N PHE A 177 14.47 -10.41 1.11
CA PHE A 177 13.54 -11.52 0.91
C PHE A 177 12.33 -11.13 0.06
N LEU A 178 11.77 -9.93 0.24
CA LEU A 178 10.66 -9.44 -0.57
C LEU A 178 11.08 -9.16 -2.01
N GLY A 179 12.31 -8.71 -2.24
CA GLY A 179 12.85 -8.54 -3.59
C GLY A 179 12.78 -9.84 -4.40
N ARG A 180 13.13 -10.96 -3.77
CA ARG A 180 13.03 -12.30 -4.38
C ARG A 180 11.59 -12.80 -4.53
N ARG A 181 10.67 -12.35 -3.67
CA ARG A 181 9.26 -12.75 -3.73
C ARG A 181 8.51 -12.04 -4.86
N PHE A 182 8.83 -10.77 -5.13
CA PHE A 182 8.10 -9.90 -6.07
C PHE A 182 8.77 -9.76 -7.45
N GLY A 183 9.93 -10.40 -7.69
CA GLY A 183 10.65 -10.41 -8.96
C GLY A 183 12.03 -11.05 -8.85
N ASP A 184 12.97 -10.61 -9.68
CA ASP A 184 14.34 -11.16 -9.76
C ASP A 184 15.26 -10.74 -8.60
N GLY A 185 14.72 -10.10 -7.56
CA GLY A 185 15.48 -9.47 -6.47
C GLY A 185 15.41 -7.95 -6.47
N VAL A 186 16.01 -7.35 -5.44
CA VAL A 186 16.23 -5.89 -5.39
C VAL A 186 17.39 -5.55 -6.32
N PRO A 187 17.27 -4.53 -7.19
CA PRO A 187 18.38 -4.08 -8.02
C PRO A 187 19.61 -3.75 -7.16
N LEU A 188 20.81 -4.13 -7.62
CA LEU A 188 22.05 -3.91 -6.87
C LEU A 188 22.23 -2.43 -6.50
N ALA A 189 21.91 -1.52 -7.42
CA ALA A 189 21.94 -0.08 -7.17
C ALA A 189 20.99 0.33 -6.02
N SER A 190 19.75 -0.17 -6.00
CA SER A 190 18.79 0.10 -4.93
C SER A 190 19.28 -0.42 -3.58
N PHE A 191 19.86 -1.63 -3.55
CA PHE A 191 20.39 -2.21 -2.32
C PHE A 191 21.62 -1.44 -1.81
N ALA A 192 22.53 -1.03 -2.71
CA ALA A 192 23.67 -0.20 -2.37
C ALA A 192 23.24 1.17 -1.82
N LEU A 193 22.25 1.81 -2.44
CA LEU A 193 21.67 3.08 -1.96
C LEU A 193 21.02 2.92 -0.58
N TRP A 194 20.33 1.82 -0.32
CA TRP A 194 19.77 1.50 0.99
C TRP A 194 20.85 1.44 2.07
N LEU A 195 21.93 0.66 1.84
CA LEU A 195 23.04 0.54 2.79
C LEU A 195 23.78 1.87 2.98
N ALA A 196 24.03 2.61 1.89
CA ALA A 196 24.65 3.93 1.94
C ALA A 196 23.79 4.92 2.76
N GLY A 197 22.47 4.87 2.60
CA GLY A 197 21.53 5.67 3.37
C GLY A 197 21.56 5.35 4.86
N LEU A 198 21.55 4.07 5.23
CA LEU A 198 21.69 3.64 6.63
C LEU A 198 23.00 4.14 7.25
N ALA A 199 24.12 4.01 6.52
CA ALA A 199 25.42 4.50 6.94
C ALA A 199 25.44 6.03 7.11
N ALA A 200 24.84 6.78 6.18
CA ALA A 200 24.73 8.24 6.25
C ALA A 200 23.89 8.69 7.45
N ILE A 201 22.75 8.04 7.70
CA ILE A 201 21.91 8.33 8.87
C ILE A 201 22.68 8.08 10.17
N PHE A 202 23.42 6.96 10.26
CA PHE A 202 24.24 6.67 11.44
C PHE A 202 25.37 7.68 11.62
N ALA A 203 26.04 8.10 10.54
CA ALA A 203 27.05 9.15 10.58
C ALA A 203 26.47 10.50 11.05
N LEU A 204 25.28 10.88 10.59
CA LEU A 204 24.56 12.08 11.05
C LEU A 204 24.21 11.99 12.54
N HIS A 205 23.81 10.81 13.01
CA HIS A 205 23.56 10.57 14.43
C HIS A 205 24.82 10.80 15.27
N ARG A 206 25.97 10.23 14.88
CA ARG A 206 27.26 10.41 15.58
C ARG A 206 27.73 11.87 15.59
N ARG A 207 27.41 12.64 14.54
CA ARG A 207 27.71 14.08 14.45
C ARG A 207 26.72 14.96 15.22
N GLY A 208 25.79 14.40 15.98
CA GLY A 208 24.83 15.16 16.78
C GLY A 208 23.81 15.94 15.93
N ALA A 209 23.44 15.46 14.74
CA ALA A 209 22.47 16.15 13.89
C ALA A 209 21.16 16.50 14.63
N ALA A 210 20.72 15.61 15.52
CA ALA A 210 19.49 15.80 16.28
C ALA A 210 19.57 16.84 17.40
N THR A 211 20.76 17.22 17.88
CA THR A 211 20.93 18.39 18.76
C THR A 211 21.00 19.68 17.94
N ARG A 212 21.64 19.63 16.76
CA ARG A 212 21.78 20.79 15.86
C ARG A 212 20.48 21.21 15.18
N PHE A 213 19.70 20.27 14.66
CA PHE A 213 18.55 20.55 13.79
C PHE A 213 17.19 20.30 14.44
N GLY A 214 17.13 19.43 15.47
CA GLY A 214 15.90 19.17 16.22
C GLY A 214 14.68 18.87 15.32
N PRO A 215 13.51 19.49 15.56
CA PRO A 215 12.29 19.26 14.77
C PRO A 215 12.42 19.51 13.27
N LYS A 216 13.42 20.28 12.80
CA LYS A 216 13.64 20.53 11.37
C LYS A 216 13.94 19.23 10.61
N ILE A 217 14.52 18.22 11.27
CA ILE A 217 14.72 16.88 10.68
C ILE A 217 13.38 16.25 10.31
N ALA A 218 12.40 16.34 11.21
CA ALA A 218 11.07 15.78 10.96
C ALA A 218 10.34 16.53 9.84
N ALA A 219 10.40 17.87 9.84
CA ALA A 219 9.82 18.68 8.78
C ALA A 219 10.47 18.38 7.41
N LEU A 220 11.80 18.23 7.37
CA LEU A 220 12.52 17.84 6.16
C LEU A 220 12.11 16.44 5.68
N ALA A 221 11.97 15.47 6.59
CA ALA A 221 11.54 14.12 6.23
C ALA A 221 10.14 14.11 5.61
N LEU A 222 9.17 14.86 6.18
CA LEU A 222 7.83 14.99 5.59
C LEU A 222 7.87 15.69 4.23
N ALA A 223 8.68 16.74 4.09
CA ALA A 223 8.87 17.41 2.80
C ALA A 223 9.50 16.48 1.75
N LEU A 224 10.48 15.65 2.14
CA LEU A 224 11.07 14.64 1.26
C LEU A 224 10.05 13.58 0.83
N VAL A 225 9.13 13.16 1.71
CA VAL A 225 8.04 12.24 1.33
C VAL A 225 7.13 12.86 0.28
N VAL A 226 6.72 14.13 0.44
CA VAL A 226 5.89 14.84 -0.54
C VAL A 226 6.62 14.99 -1.87
N THR A 227 7.89 15.42 -1.84
CA THR A 227 8.73 15.54 -3.04
C THR A 227 8.93 14.20 -3.73
N TYR A 228 9.14 13.13 -2.97
CA TYR A 228 9.28 11.77 -3.49
C TYR A 228 8.00 11.30 -4.20
N CYS A 229 6.83 11.50 -3.59
CA CYS A 229 5.54 11.18 -4.22
C CYS A 229 5.36 11.99 -5.52
N GLY A 230 5.65 13.29 -5.51
CA GLY A 230 5.57 14.13 -6.70
C GLY A 230 6.51 13.68 -7.82
N ALA A 231 7.75 13.30 -7.49
CA ALA A 231 8.69 12.74 -8.46
C ALA A 231 8.16 11.42 -9.05
N LEU A 232 7.62 10.53 -8.21
CA LEU A 232 7.03 9.28 -8.67
C LEU A 232 5.81 9.49 -9.57
N MET A 233 4.96 10.49 -9.31
CA MET A 233 3.85 10.83 -10.21
C MET A 233 4.36 11.18 -11.63
N LEU A 234 5.46 11.93 -11.73
CA LEU A 234 6.06 12.27 -13.03
C LEU A 234 6.67 11.05 -13.73
N VAL A 235 7.34 10.18 -12.97
CA VAL A 235 7.93 8.95 -13.49
C VAL A 235 6.84 7.97 -13.95
N GLN A 236 5.79 7.80 -13.15
CA GLN A 236 4.61 7.01 -13.49
C GLN A 236 3.91 7.50 -14.75
N ALA A 237 3.72 8.82 -14.89
CA ALA A 237 3.08 9.40 -16.07
C ALA A 237 3.82 9.00 -17.36
N ARG A 238 5.17 9.06 -17.33
CA ARG A 238 6.02 8.58 -18.43
C ARG A 238 5.92 7.08 -18.67
N ALA A 239 5.90 6.27 -17.60
CA ALA A 239 5.70 4.83 -17.72
C ALA A 239 4.37 4.49 -18.37
N ARG A 240 3.28 5.16 -17.95
CA ARG A 240 1.95 4.97 -18.48
C ARG A 240 1.86 5.36 -19.94
N GLU A 241 2.42 6.50 -20.33
CA GLU A 241 2.44 6.95 -21.73
C GLU A 241 3.15 5.93 -22.63
N ARG A 242 4.36 5.48 -22.25
CA ARG A 242 5.09 4.44 -22.98
C ARG A 242 4.32 3.11 -23.04
N ALA A 243 3.68 2.73 -21.93
CA ALA A 243 2.85 1.53 -21.87
C ALA A 243 1.61 1.63 -22.75
N GLU A 244 0.99 2.81 -22.86
CA GLU A 244 -0.14 3.05 -23.76
C GLU A 244 0.27 2.95 -25.22
N VAL A 245 1.43 3.51 -25.61
CA VAL A 245 1.96 3.38 -26.98
C VAL A 245 2.20 1.90 -27.33
N PHE A 246 2.89 1.17 -26.45
CA PHE A 246 3.16 -0.26 -26.64
C PHE A 246 1.88 -1.11 -26.65
N ALA A 247 0.94 -0.84 -25.74
CA ALA A 247 -0.33 -1.57 -25.71
C ALA A 247 -1.17 -1.32 -26.96
N ARG A 248 -1.12 -0.12 -27.53
CA ARG A 248 -1.82 0.21 -28.80
C ARG A 248 -1.22 -0.54 -29.98
N SER A 249 0.10 -0.61 -30.11
CA SER A 249 0.73 -1.38 -31.19
C SER A 249 0.36 -2.85 -31.09
N MET A 250 0.43 -3.42 -29.88
CA MET A 250 0.04 -4.81 -29.65
C MET A 250 -1.43 -5.09 -29.91
N ALA A 251 -2.32 -4.18 -29.52
CA ALA A 251 -3.75 -4.31 -29.80
C ALA A 251 -4.02 -4.24 -31.32
N ALA A 252 -3.33 -3.35 -32.05
CA ALA A 252 -3.46 -3.23 -33.50
C ALA A 252 -3.02 -4.51 -34.23
N GLU A 253 -1.85 -5.07 -33.87
CA GLU A 253 -1.34 -6.33 -34.43
C GLU A 253 -2.31 -7.51 -34.22
N ARG A 254 -3.02 -7.51 -33.09
CA ARG A 254 -3.98 -8.57 -32.72
C ARG A 254 -5.41 -8.29 -33.17
N VAL A 255 -5.66 -7.14 -33.80
CA VAL A 255 -7.00 -6.68 -34.17
C VAL A 255 -7.93 -6.63 -32.94
N GLU A 256 -7.43 -6.08 -31.84
CA GLU A 256 -8.13 -5.88 -30.57
C GLU A 256 -8.30 -4.38 -30.28
N ARG A 257 -9.33 -4.01 -29.51
CA ARG A 257 -9.57 -2.63 -29.08
C ARG A 257 -9.05 -2.42 -27.65
N LEU A 258 -8.05 -1.56 -27.49
CA LEU A 258 -7.55 -1.15 -26.17
C LEU A 258 -8.64 -0.41 -25.37
N LYS A 259 -8.89 -0.86 -24.13
CA LYS A 259 -9.87 -0.26 -23.21
C LYS A 259 -9.22 0.63 -22.16
N ARG A 260 -8.17 0.13 -21.49
CA ARG A 260 -7.47 0.86 -20.43
C ARG A 260 -6.06 0.35 -20.21
N VAL A 261 -5.22 1.21 -19.66
CA VAL A 261 -3.83 0.91 -19.26
C VAL A 261 -3.59 1.42 -17.85
N ALA A 262 -2.78 0.71 -17.09
CA ALA A 262 -2.26 1.14 -15.80
C ALA A 262 -0.76 0.86 -15.72
N ALA A 263 -0.03 1.72 -15.02
CA ALA A 263 1.37 1.52 -14.66
C ALA A 263 1.46 1.52 -13.14
N THR A 264 1.90 0.41 -12.57
CA THR A 264 2.01 0.19 -11.12
C THR A 264 3.48 0.06 -10.73
N PRO A 265 3.88 0.54 -9.55
CA PRO A 265 5.29 0.56 -9.16
C PRO A 265 5.82 -0.86 -8.93
N ALA A 266 7.09 -1.09 -9.25
CA ALA A 266 7.79 -2.29 -8.84
C ALA A 266 8.32 -2.17 -7.40
N PHE A 267 8.55 -3.30 -6.75
CA PHE A 267 9.14 -3.32 -5.42
C PHE A 267 10.60 -2.82 -5.46
N ALA A 268 10.91 -1.82 -4.64
CA ALA A 268 12.27 -1.28 -4.43
C ALA A 268 12.99 -0.72 -5.68
N ASP A 269 12.29 -0.56 -6.81
CA ASP A 269 12.85 0.02 -8.04
C ASP A 269 11.91 1.12 -8.57
N PRO A 270 12.26 2.41 -8.38
CA PRO A 270 11.43 3.52 -8.84
C PRO A 270 11.44 3.69 -10.37
N LEU A 271 12.34 3.03 -11.10
CA LEU A 271 12.49 3.15 -12.55
C LEU A 271 11.86 1.96 -13.32
N LYS A 272 11.46 0.92 -12.60
CA LYS A 272 10.75 -0.24 -13.16
C LYS A 272 9.27 -0.18 -12.81
N TRP A 273 8.42 -0.28 -13.83
CA TRP A 273 6.98 -0.16 -13.70
C TRP A 273 6.27 -1.36 -14.29
N ARG A 274 5.43 -2.02 -13.50
CA ARG A 274 4.60 -3.12 -13.99
C ARG A 274 3.34 -2.56 -14.63
N CYS A 275 3.21 -2.79 -15.92
CA CYS A 275 2.13 -2.27 -16.73
C CYS A 275 1.08 -3.35 -17.02
N LEU A 276 -0.18 -2.93 -17.00
CA LEU A 276 -1.33 -3.74 -17.36
C LEU A 276 -2.09 -3.04 -18.48
N ALA A 277 -2.49 -3.79 -19.50
CA ALA A 277 -3.34 -3.28 -20.56
C ALA A 277 -4.52 -4.22 -20.76
N GLU A 278 -5.73 -3.69 -20.73
CA GLU A 278 -6.94 -4.45 -21.03
C GLU A 278 -7.47 -4.07 -22.40
N THR A 279 -7.78 -5.06 -23.21
CA THR A 279 -8.47 -4.93 -24.48
C THR A 279 -9.89 -5.50 -24.39
N ASP A 280 -10.64 -5.48 -25.49
CA ASP A 280 -11.90 -6.17 -25.60
C ASP A 280 -11.79 -7.70 -25.52
N ARG A 281 -10.65 -8.30 -25.91
CA ARG A 281 -10.45 -9.76 -25.96
C ARG A 281 -9.42 -10.32 -24.99
N SER A 282 -8.50 -9.50 -24.46
CA SER A 282 -7.41 -9.98 -23.61
C SER A 282 -7.00 -8.97 -22.54
N THR A 283 -6.24 -9.44 -21.57
CA THR A 283 -5.53 -8.61 -20.59
C THR A 283 -4.04 -8.95 -20.67
N LEU A 284 -3.21 -7.93 -20.84
CA LEU A 284 -1.76 -8.03 -20.97
C LEU A 284 -1.09 -7.54 -19.69
N ARG A 285 0.03 -8.16 -19.34
CA ARG A 285 0.94 -7.72 -18.28
C ARG A 285 2.37 -7.76 -18.78
N PHE A 286 3.10 -6.67 -18.58
CA PHE A 286 4.49 -6.51 -18.99
C PHE A 286 5.20 -5.51 -18.08
N ASP A 287 6.52 -5.59 -17.98
CA ASP A 287 7.32 -4.65 -17.21
C ASP A 287 7.91 -3.58 -18.13
N MET A 288 7.88 -2.32 -17.69
CA MET A 288 8.33 -1.13 -18.41
C MET A 288 9.52 -0.49 -17.68
N PRO A 289 10.77 -0.80 -18.06
CA PRO A 289 11.95 -0.14 -17.52
C PRO A 289 12.15 1.23 -18.18
N LEU A 290 12.17 2.30 -17.40
CA LEU A 290 12.32 3.67 -17.93
C LEU A 290 13.76 4.07 -18.26
N GLY A 291 14.74 3.29 -17.82
CA GLY A 291 16.17 3.52 -18.10
C GLY A 291 16.67 2.96 -19.44
N LYS A 292 15.83 2.23 -20.20
CA LYS A 292 16.18 1.63 -21.48
C LYS A 292 15.50 2.37 -22.64
N SER A 293 16.19 2.40 -23.79
CA SER A 293 15.79 3.17 -24.98
C SER A 293 14.93 2.39 -25.98
N SER A 294 15.00 1.05 -26.02
CA SER A 294 14.21 0.23 -26.96
C SER A 294 13.01 -0.46 -26.29
N LEU A 295 11.87 -0.46 -26.98
CA LEU A 295 10.67 -1.24 -26.62
C LEU A 295 10.81 -2.73 -26.98
N GLU A 296 11.83 -3.10 -27.75
CA GLU A 296 12.16 -4.50 -28.09
C GLU A 296 12.63 -5.31 -26.88
N ASP A 297 13.07 -4.63 -25.82
CA ASP A 297 13.57 -5.21 -24.57
C ASP A 297 12.46 -5.47 -23.52
N LEU A 298 11.19 -5.34 -23.91
CA LEU A 298 10.04 -5.64 -23.05
C LEU A 298 9.93 -7.16 -22.85
N SER A 299 10.62 -7.62 -21.81
CA SER A 299 10.62 -9.00 -21.34
C SER A 299 9.19 -9.55 -21.21
N ASN A 300 8.91 -10.70 -21.83
CA ASN A 300 7.76 -11.59 -21.60
C ASN A 300 6.42 -10.88 -21.36
N VAL A 301 5.79 -10.41 -22.45
CA VAL A 301 4.38 -9.99 -22.41
C VAL A 301 3.50 -11.18 -22.07
N ALA A 302 3.01 -11.22 -20.84
CA ALA A 302 2.04 -12.21 -20.43
C ALA A 302 0.65 -11.80 -20.93
N SER A 303 0.01 -12.66 -21.73
CA SER A 303 -1.27 -12.39 -22.38
C SER A 303 -2.32 -13.37 -21.92
N PHE A 304 -3.44 -12.86 -21.42
CA PHE A 304 -4.55 -13.67 -20.91
C PHE A 304 -5.80 -13.38 -21.72
N LYS A 305 -6.24 -14.35 -22.53
CA LYS A 305 -7.47 -14.22 -23.32
C LYS A 305 -8.69 -14.30 -22.40
N LYS A 306 -9.71 -13.50 -22.72
CA LYS A 306 -11.00 -13.55 -22.03
C LYS A 306 -11.74 -14.84 -22.43
N PRO A 307 -12.45 -15.50 -21.50
CA PRO A 307 -13.26 -16.67 -21.83
C PRO A 307 -14.34 -16.34 -22.87
N GLU A 308 -14.52 -17.24 -23.84
CA GLU A 308 -15.54 -17.14 -24.89
C GLU A 308 -16.39 -18.43 -24.94
N GLY A 309 -17.53 -18.38 -25.64
CA GLY A 309 -18.40 -19.55 -25.85
C GLY A 309 -18.87 -20.20 -24.54
N GLU A 310 -18.66 -21.52 -24.41
CA GLU A 310 -19.03 -22.29 -23.22
C GLU A 310 -18.22 -21.86 -21.98
N ALA A 311 -16.93 -21.55 -22.14
CA ALA A 311 -16.09 -21.10 -21.03
C ALA A 311 -16.63 -19.81 -20.41
N ALA A 312 -17.14 -18.88 -21.22
CA ALA A 312 -17.78 -17.66 -20.72
C ALA A 312 -19.03 -17.97 -19.86
N ARG A 313 -19.87 -18.93 -20.29
CA ARG A 313 -21.06 -19.35 -19.52
C ARG A 313 -20.67 -19.98 -18.18
N ILE A 314 -19.61 -20.80 -18.17
CA ILE A 314 -19.08 -21.40 -16.94
C ILE A 314 -18.58 -20.30 -15.99
N VAL A 315 -17.85 -19.31 -16.49
CA VAL A 315 -17.38 -18.16 -15.69
C VAL A 315 -18.54 -17.38 -15.08
N VAL A 316 -19.59 -17.08 -15.85
CA VAL A 316 -20.77 -16.36 -15.34
C VAL A 316 -21.43 -17.12 -14.17
N ARG A 317 -21.57 -18.45 -14.27
CA ARG A 317 -22.10 -19.26 -13.16
C ARG A 317 -21.18 -19.21 -11.94
N ALA A 318 -19.87 -19.36 -12.14
CA ALA A 318 -18.89 -19.31 -11.06
C ALA A 318 -18.85 -17.93 -10.36
N SER A 319 -19.08 -16.85 -11.11
CA SER A 319 -19.12 -15.48 -10.59
C SER A 319 -20.29 -15.22 -9.63
N ALA A 320 -21.31 -16.08 -9.57
CA ALA A 320 -22.39 -15.98 -8.58
C ALA A 320 -21.94 -16.38 -7.16
N ASN A 321 -20.83 -17.13 -7.04
CA ASN A 321 -20.24 -17.49 -5.76
C ASN A 321 -19.91 -16.24 -4.93
N GLU A 322 -20.17 -16.27 -3.62
CA GLU A 322 -19.95 -15.13 -2.72
C GLU A 322 -18.50 -14.65 -2.72
N HIS A 323 -17.54 -15.57 -2.60
CA HIS A 323 -16.11 -15.24 -2.60
C HIS A 323 -15.64 -14.71 -3.96
N ALA A 324 -16.21 -15.22 -5.06
CA ALA A 324 -15.93 -14.70 -6.39
C ALA A 324 -16.42 -13.25 -6.54
N ARG A 325 -17.62 -12.93 -6.05
CA ARG A 325 -18.16 -11.56 -6.07
C ARG A 325 -17.27 -10.60 -5.30
N VAL A 326 -16.79 -11.00 -4.12
CA VAL A 326 -15.89 -10.17 -3.31
C VAL A 326 -14.55 -9.93 -4.02
N LEU A 327 -13.94 -10.97 -4.59
CA LEU A 327 -12.69 -10.81 -5.33
C LEU A 327 -12.88 -9.92 -6.57
N LEU A 328 -13.99 -10.09 -7.30
CA LEU A 328 -14.30 -9.32 -8.51
C LEU A 328 -14.64 -7.85 -8.20
N ASP A 329 -15.22 -7.55 -7.05
CA ASP A 329 -15.42 -6.16 -6.57
C ASP A 329 -14.08 -5.46 -6.29
N PHE A 330 -13.13 -6.18 -5.71
CA PHE A 330 -11.77 -5.67 -5.49
C PHE A 330 -10.95 -5.59 -6.78
N ALA A 331 -11.18 -6.52 -7.72
CA ALA A 331 -10.30 -6.73 -8.84
C ALA A 331 -10.37 -5.59 -9.87
N ARG A 332 -9.24 -4.92 -10.10
CA ARG A 332 -9.16 -3.89 -11.14
C ARG A 332 -8.90 -4.52 -12.50
N PHE A 333 -8.04 -5.53 -12.59
CA PHE A 333 -7.73 -6.25 -13.83
C PHE A 333 -8.00 -7.75 -13.65
N PRO A 334 -9.28 -8.15 -13.57
CA PRO A 334 -9.63 -9.55 -13.37
C PRO A 334 -9.26 -10.39 -14.60
N VAL A 335 -8.74 -11.59 -14.33
CA VAL A 335 -8.48 -12.63 -15.32
C VAL A 335 -9.14 -13.92 -14.85
N MET A 336 -9.69 -14.67 -15.79
CA MET A 336 -10.42 -15.90 -15.51
C MET A 336 -9.90 -17.03 -16.38
N ARG A 337 -9.66 -18.19 -15.78
CA ARG A 337 -9.25 -19.41 -16.49
C ARG A 337 -10.17 -20.55 -16.10
N VAL A 338 -10.82 -21.14 -17.09
CA VAL A 338 -11.57 -22.39 -16.92
C VAL A 338 -10.58 -23.55 -17.02
N GLY A 339 -10.63 -24.46 -16.06
CA GLY A 339 -9.79 -25.65 -16.02
C GLY A 339 -10.51 -26.80 -15.35
N ARG A 340 -9.76 -27.86 -15.05
CA ARG A 340 -10.21 -28.96 -14.21
C ARG A 340 -9.31 -29.11 -13.00
N ASN A 341 -9.89 -29.41 -11.85
CA ASN A 341 -9.11 -29.75 -10.66
C ASN A 341 -8.59 -31.20 -10.75
N PRO A 342 -7.72 -31.65 -9.81
CA PRO A 342 -7.21 -33.02 -9.78
C PRO A 342 -8.30 -34.09 -9.69
N ASN A 343 -9.49 -33.74 -9.21
CA ASN A 343 -10.64 -34.64 -9.09
C ASN A 343 -11.49 -34.69 -10.38
N GLY A 344 -11.11 -33.95 -11.44
CA GLY A 344 -11.80 -33.92 -12.72
C GLY A 344 -12.98 -32.94 -12.79
N GLU A 345 -13.27 -32.21 -11.72
CA GLU A 345 -14.36 -31.23 -11.67
C GLU A 345 -13.97 -29.96 -12.43
N THR A 346 -14.95 -29.32 -13.08
CA THR A 346 -14.74 -28.04 -13.75
C THR A 346 -14.54 -26.95 -12.71
N VAL A 347 -13.45 -26.20 -12.81
CA VAL A 347 -13.14 -25.08 -11.91
C VAL A 347 -12.88 -23.80 -12.70
N VAL A 348 -13.24 -22.67 -12.11
CA VAL A 348 -12.87 -21.35 -12.62
C VAL A 348 -11.89 -20.72 -11.66
N GLN A 349 -10.68 -20.46 -12.13
CA GLN A 349 -9.70 -19.65 -11.41
C GLN A 349 -9.95 -18.18 -11.73
N PHE A 350 -10.30 -17.40 -10.72
CA PHE A 350 -10.34 -15.95 -10.75
C PHE A 350 -9.06 -15.39 -10.15
N ALA A 351 -8.46 -14.38 -10.75
CA ALA A 351 -7.33 -13.66 -10.17
C ALA A 351 -7.32 -12.20 -10.59
N ASP A 352 -6.67 -11.35 -9.79
CA ASP A 352 -6.30 -10.00 -10.23
C ASP A 352 -4.86 -9.97 -10.73
N LEU A 353 -4.71 -9.62 -12.01
CA LEU A 353 -3.44 -9.64 -12.71
C LEU A 353 -2.43 -8.62 -12.14
N ARG A 354 -2.88 -7.62 -11.38
CA ARG A 354 -1.98 -6.71 -10.62
C ARG A 354 -1.04 -7.48 -9.70
N PHE A 355 -1.53 -8.56 -9.08
CA PHE A 355 -0.84 -9.24 -7.99
C PHE A 355 -0.47 -10.68 -8.30
N THR A 356 -1.36 -11.45 -8.96
CA THR A 356 -1.17 -12.88 -9.16
C THR A 356 -1.41 -13.25 -10.63
N PRO A 357 -0.41 -13.78 -11.35
CA PRO A 357 -0.66 -14.37 -12.65
C PRO A 357 -1.45 -15.70 -12.52
N PRO A 358 -2.36 -16.01 -13.45
CA PRO A 358 -3.06 -17.28 -13.53
C PRO A 358 -2.12 -18.50 -13.52
N GLY A 359 -2.51 -19.57 -12.84
CA GLY A 359 -1.71 -20.79 -12.67
C GLY A 359 -0.76 -20.79 -11.47
N GLU A 360 -0.57 -19.65 -10.80
CA GLU A 360 0.15 -19.57 -9.53
C GLU A 360 -0.83 -19.49 -8.35
N ARG A 361 -0.47 -20.11 -7.22
CA ARG A 361 -1.19 -19.88 -5.95
C ARG A 361 -0.76 -18.52 -5.38
N GLY A 362 -1.71 -17.59 -5.24
CA GLY A 362 -1.47 -16.27 -4.66
C GLY A 362 -2.66 -15.74 -3.86
N SER A 363 -2.40 -14.75 -3.01
CA SER A 363 -3.39 -14.17 -2.08
C SER A 363 -4.56 -13.45 -2.77
N PHE A 364 -4.46 -13.16 -4.07
CA PHE A 364 -5.50 -12.50 -4.88
C PHE A 364 -5.95 -13.40 -6.04
N SER A 365 -6.07 -14.69 -5.74
CA SER A 365 -6.61 -15.71 -6.63
C SER A 365 -7.58 -16.62 -5.88
N LEU A 366 -8.62 -17.10 -6.58
CA LEU A 366 -9.67 -17.96 -6.04
C LEU A 366 -10.04 -19.01 -7.09
N GLU A 367 -10.06 -20.28 -6.70
CA GLU A 367 -10.64 -21.35 -7.52
C GLU A 367 -12.06 -21.66 -7.05
N VAL A 368 -13.01 -21.62 -7.98
CA VAL A 368 -14.41 -21.89 -7.71
C VAL A 368 -14.84 -23.12 -8.52
N PRO A 369 -15.23 -24.23 -7.86
CA PRO A 369 -15.81 -25.37 -8.57
C PRO A 369 -17.17 -25.01 -9.16
N VAL A 370 -17.41 -25.46 -10.38
CA VAL A 370 -18.67 -25.30 -11.10
C VAL A 370 -19.27 -26.68 -11.31
N PRO A 371 -20.44 -26.97 -10.72
CA PRO A 371 -21.14 -28.22 -10.96
C PRO A 371 -21.41 -28.41 -12.45
N THR A 372 -21.22 -29.63 -12.95
CA THR A 372 -21.38 -29.95 -14.38
C THR A 372 -22.84 -29.97 -14.83
N SER A 373 -23.83 -29.83 -13.95
CA SER A 373 -25.27 -29.66 -14.25
C SER A 373 -26.04 -29.13 -13.02
N PRO A 374 -27.22 -28.52 -13.21
CA PRO A 374 -27.96 -27.76 -12.19
C PRO A 374 -28.44 -28.57 -10.99
#